data_AF-A0A1F2Z5Y5-F1
#
_entry.id   AF-A0A1F2Z5Y5-F1
#
_cell.length_a   1.000
_cell.length_b   1.000
_cell.length_c   1.000
_cell.angle_alpha   90.00
_cell.angle_beta   90.00
_cell.angle_gamma   90.00
#
_symmetry.space_group_name_H-M   'P 1'
#
loop_
_entity.id
_entity.type
_entity.pdbx_description
1 polymer ?
#
loop_
_entity_poly.entity_id
_entity_poly.type
_entity_poly.pdbx_seq_one_letter_code
_entity_poly.pdbx_strand_id
1 'polypeptide(L)'
;MKVIRLMSDNILLQLSPLRNHVPQFDKIREEDYKPATLAAIAEARANIDAIIHNPAPATFENTIVALETASETLGSVTSIFYNQLSAAGTDGLQALAEEIGPVQANFGSDIILNAELFARVKAVYDARGSLPLNTEQQTLLDDLYKNFVRGGALLDDVKKAELRKINEAMSTLGPVFANNVKKSSEAFQLWIEDEADLAGLPPTAIESAKQEATEEGEPTKWLITLDYPSFGPFMTYSSRRDLREKIWKANSNKAFGGEFDNSANLMKIVELRHQRAQLLGYGTHAEYVLERRMAEKPERVMEFLSELRDLYKVGALKDLEALKSYAAKDGIIDLKPWDVGYYSEKLREEMYAFSSEDFRPYFPLDKVLKGTFDHFSKLFGLKFTPATDLPVWHEDVTAYDVTDAVSGTFVGTLYADFYPRAGKKPGAWMTSYRDQGLFRGKVERPVTAIVCNFTKPVGDKQSLLDHDEVLTLFHEMGHATHGLLANGVYPSQTGTNVMWDFVELPSQVQENWIYEAETLNSFAAHFETGEKIPAELIEKLRAAKNFMSGW
;
A
#
# COMPACT_ATOMS: atom_id res chain seq x y z
N MET A 1 -33.23 -20.66 -3.58
CA MET A 1 -32.92 -21.69 -2.57
C MET A 1 -31.50 -21.40 -2.08
N LYS A 2 -31.33 -20.75 -0.91
CA LYS A 2 -29.98 -20.53 -0.35
C LYS A 2 -29.45 -21.90 0.09
N VAL A 3 -28.48 -22.43 -0.64
CA VAL A 3 -27.75 -23.64 -0.22
C VAL A 3 -27.10 -23.31 1.11
N ILE A 4 -27.50 -23.98 2.18
CA ILE A 4 -26.84 -23.85 3.49
C ILE A 4 -25.51 -24.57 3.35
N ARG A 5 -24.44 -23.81 3.10
CA ARG A 5 -23.06 -24.32 3.10
C ARG A 5 -22.69 -24.65 4.54
N LEU A 6 -22.25 -25.87 4.82
CA LEU A 6 -21.78 -26.23 6.16
C LEU A 6 -20.51 -25.44 6.47
N MET A 7 -20.26 -25.10 7.74
CA MET A 7 -19.03 -24.39 8.14
C MET A 7 -17.76 -25.16 7.75
N SER A 8 -17.81 -26.50 7.70
CA SER A 8 -16.73 -27.36 7.20
C SER A 8 -16.36 -27.11 5.73
N ASP A 9 -17.27 -26.51 4.96
CA ASP A 9 -17.12 -26.31 3.51
C ASP A 9 -16.73 -24.86 3.17
N ASN A 10 -16.49 -24.01 4.17
CA ASN A 10 -16.04 -22.64 3.95
C ASN A 10 -14.58 -22.65 3.47
N ILE A 11 -14.36 -22.16 2.25
CA ILE A 11 -13.08 -22.25 1.55
C ILE A 11 -11.95 -21.48 2.25
N LEU A 12 -12.30 -20.44 3.02
CA LEU A 12 -11.33 -19.62 3.75
C LEU A 12 -10.80 -20.29 5.02
N LEU A 13 -11.47 -21.34 5.52
CA LEU A 13 -11.04 -22.12 6.68
C LEU A 13 -10.18 -23.32 6.29
N GLN A 14 -10.11 -23.64 5.01
CA GLN A 14 -9.37 -24.79 4.50
C GLN A 14 -8.00 -24.38 3.99
N LEU A 15 -7.01 -25.27 4.12
CA LEU A 15 -5.75 -25.08 3.43
C LEU A 15 -6.00 -25.18 1.93
N SER A 16 -5.64 -24.13 1.18
CA SER A 16 -5.76 -24.17 -0.27
C SER A 16 -4.90 -25.30 -0.84
N PRO A 17 -5.44 -26.16 -1.72
CA PRO A 17 -4.69 -27.23 -2.38
C PRO A 17 -3.82 -26.70 -3.53
N LEU A 18 -3.94 -25.40 -3.86
CA LEU A 18 -3.16 -24.78 -4.92
C LEU A 18 -1.69 -24.69 -4.54
N ARG A 19 -0.84 -24.52 -5.56
CA ARG A 19 0.59 -24.28 -5.38
C ARG A 19 0.81 -23.11 -4.41
N ASN A 20 1.77 -23.27 -3.50
CA ASN A 20 2.07 -22.30 -2.45
C ASN A 20 0.87 -21.95 -1.55
N HIS A 21 -0.18 -22.78 -1.52
CA HIS A 21 -1.42 -22.56 -0.77
C HIS A 21 -2.04 -21.18 -1.02
N VAL A 22 -1.94 -20.65 -2.24
CA VAL A 22 -2.51 -19.34 -2.57
C VAL A 22 -4.03 -19.34 -2.40
N PRO A 23 -4.65 -18.19 -2.08
CA PRO A 23 -6.11 -18.09 -1.98
C PRO A 23 -6.81 -18.55 -3.27
N GLN A 24 -7.92 -19.28 -3.12
CA GLN A 24 -8.77 -19.68 -4.24
C GLN A 24 -9.70 -18.53 -4.65
N PHE A 25 -9.14 -17.44 -5.19
CA PHE A 25 -9.87 -16.20 -5.50
C PHE A 25 -11.11 -16.43 -6.36
N ASP A 26 -11.07 -17.42 -7.25
CA ASP A 26 -12.18 -17.84 -8.13
C ASP A 26 -13.37 -18.46 -7.37
N LYS A 27 -13.19 -18.87 -6.11
CA LYS A 27 -14.20 -19.58 -5.29
C LYS A 27 -14.62 -18.82 -4.04
N ILE A 28 -13.86 -17.81 -3.63
CA ILE A 28 -14.16 -16.99 -2.45
C ILE A 28 -15.35 -16.09 -2.78
N ARG A 29 -16.33 -16.04 -1.88
CA ARG A 29 -17.48 -15.14 -1.98
C ARG A 29 -17.55 -14.24 -0.77
N GLU A 30 -18.18 -13.08 -0.91
CA GLU A 30 -18.35 -12.13 0.20
C GLU A 30 -19.02 -12.79 1.42
N GLU A 31 -20.02 -13.64 1.18
CA GLU A 31 -20.74 -14.41 2.20
C GLU A 31 -19.88 -15.42 2.97
N ASP A 32 -18.68 -15.77 2.48
CA ASP A 32 -17.77 -16.68 3.18
C ASP A 32 -17.00 -15.98 4.32
N TYR A 33 -16.75 -14.65 4.24
CA TYR A 33 -15.84 -13.96 5.15
C TYR A 33 -16.33 -13.88 6.60
N LYS A 34 -17.59 -13.48 6.82
CA LYS A 34 -18.12 -13.32 8.18
C LYS A 34 -18.18 -14.66 8.94
N PRO A 35 -18.75 -15.75 8.37
CA PRO A 35 -18.71 -17.06 9.02
C PRO A 35 -17.28 -17.56 9.26
N ALA A 36 -16.36 -17.38 8.31
CA ALA A 36 -14.96 -17.78 8.45
C ALA A 36 -14.27 -17.00 9.58
N THR A 37 -14.48 -15.67 9.65
CA THR A 37 -13.90 -14.82 10.70
C THR A 37 -14.35 -15.27 12.08
N LEU A 38 -15.65 -15.53 12.26
CA LEU A 38 -16.22 -15.97 13.54
C LEU A 38 -15.69 -17.35 13.96
N ALA A 39 -15.61 -18.29 13.01
CA ALA A 39 -15.06 -19.62 13.26
C ALA A 39 -13.56 -19.57 13.59
N ALA A 40 -12.78 -18.79 12.86
CA ALA A 40 -11.35 -18.61 13.09
C ALA A 40 -11.06 -17.93 14.43
N ILE A 41 -11.90 -17.00 14.88
CA ILE A 41 -11.82 -16.42 16.23
C ILE A 41 -12.10 -17.50 17.29
N ALA A 42 -13.10 -18.36 17.08
CA ALA A 42 -13.40 -19.43 18.03
C ALA A 42 -12.24 -20.45 18.13
N GLU A 43 -11.65 -20.82 17.00
CA GLU A 43 -10.43 -21.65 16.95
C GLU A 43 -9.29 -20.98 17.71
N ALA A 44 -9.01 -19.70 17.43
CA ALA A 44 -7.93 -18.97 18.07
C ALA A 44 -8.12 -18.84 19.59
N ARG A 45 -9.36 -18.63 20.06
CA ARG A 45 -9.69 -18.65 21.50
C ARG A 45 -9.35 -20.00 22.13
N ALA A 46 -9.71 -21.11 21.50
CA ALA A 46 -9.39 -22.43 22.01
C ALA A 46 -7.87 -22.66 22.08
N ASN A 47 -7.12 -22.19 21.07
CA ASN A 47 -5.65 -22.25 21.07
C ASN A 47 -5.06 -21.42 22.22
N ILE A 48 -5.55 -20.21 22.45
CA ILE A 48 -5.13 -19.33 23.56
C ILE A 48 -5.47 -19.95 24.91
N ASP A 49 -6.67 -20.52 25.08
CA ASP A 49 -7.08 -21.20 26.30
C ASP A 49 -6.18 -22.40 26.60
N ALA A 50 -5.72 -23.12 25.58
CA ALA A 50 -4.76 -24.21 25.75
C ALA A 50 -3.38 -23.71 26.22
N ILE A 51 -2.95 -22.52 25.79
CA ILE A 51 -1.72 -21.87 26.27
C ILE A 51 -1.88 -21.48 27.74
N ILE A 52 -2.98 -20.80 28.08
CA ILE A 52 -3.29 -20.35 29.44
C ILE A 52 -3.30 -21.53 30.41
N HIS A 53 -4.06 -22.58 30.08
CA HIS A 53 -4.28 -23.74 30.95
C HIS A 53 -3.19 -24.83 30.83
N ASN A 54 -2.09 -24.59 30.10
CA ASN A 54 -1.00 -25.57 30.04
C ASN A 54 -0.40 -25.76 31.45
N PRO A 55 -0.43 -26.97 32.03
CA PRO A 55 0.02 -27.21 33.41
C PRO A 55 1.56 -27.15 33.54
N ALA A 56 2.30 -27.24 32.44
CA ALA A 56 3.74 -27.08 32.46
C ALA A 56 4.12 -25.61 32.72
N PRO A 57 5.27 -25.34 33.37
CA PRO A 57 5.82 -24.00 33.45
C PRO A 57 5.92 -23.35 32.07
N ALA A 58 5.70 -22.04 32.00
CA ALA A 58 5.78 -21.31 30.73
C ALA A 58 7.21 -21.41 30.15
N THR A 59 7.31 -21.82 28.89
CA THR A 59 8.56 -21.85 28.11
C THR A 59 8.39 -21.02 26.85
N PHE A 60 9.50 -20.78 26.17
CA PHE A 60 9.48 -20.11 24.87
C PHE A 60 8.57 -20.84 23.87
N GLU A 61 8.65 -22.16 23.78
CA GLU A 61 7.88 -22.98 22.84
C GLU A 61 6.39 -23.03 23.21
N ASN A 62 6.07 -23.34 24.47
CA ASN A 62 4.67 -23.58 24.88
C ASN A 62 3.85 -22.31 25.09
N THR A 63 4.49 -21.14 25.06
CA THR A 63 3.85 -19.83 25.29
C THR A 63 4.14 -18.86 24.14
N ILE A 64 5.40 -18.60 23.81
CA ILE A 64 5.76 -17.56 22.81
C ILE A 64 5.51 -18.08 21.39
N VAL A 65 6.10 -19.22 21.02
CA VAL A 65 5.86 -19.84 19.69
C VAL A 65 4.41 -20.28 19.55
N ALA A 66 3.80 -20.79 20.62
CA ALA A 66 2.39 -21.15 20.62
C ALA A 66 1.48 -19.93 20.35
N LEU A 67 1.81 -18.75 20.90
CA LEU A 67 1.06 -17.52 20.61
C LEU A 67 1.28 -17.00 19.19
N GLU A 68 2.50 -17.13 18.65
CA GLU A 68 2.83 -16.71 17.28
C GLU A 68 1.89 -17.35 16.24
N THR A 69 1.47 -18.59 16.46
CA THR A 69 0.61 -19.33 15.52
C THR A 69 -0.83 -19.49 16.00
N ALA A 70 -1.19 -19.04 17.21
CA ALA A 70 -2.50 -19.28 17.81
C ALA A 70 -3.67 -18.71 16.99
N SER A 71 -3.43 -17.66 16.20
CA SER A 71 -4.44 -16.97 15.39
C SER A 71 -4.21 -17.08 13.87
N GLU A 72 -3.42 -18.06 13.42
CA GLU A 72 -3.02 -18.20 12.01
C GLU A 72 -4.19 -18.26 11.02
N THR A 73 -5.23 -19.05 11.32
CA THR A 73 -6.44 -19.14 10.48
C THR A 73 -7.12 -17.77 10.35
N LEU A 74 -7.22 -17.03 11.46
CA LEU A 74 -7.80 -15.68 11.45
C LEU A 74 -6.92 -14.72 10.65
N GLY A 75 -5.60 -14.77 10.81
CA GLY A 75 -4.65 -13.99 10.03
C GLY A 75 -4.82 -14.22 8.52
N SER A 76 -4.98 -15.48 8.10
CA SER A 76 -5.21 -15.85 6.70
C SER A 76 -6.52 -15.27 6.16
N VAL A 77 -7.63 -15.45 6.88
CA VAL A 77 -8.96 -14.94 6.49
C VAL A 77 -8.93 -13.42 6.37
N THR A 78 -8.35 -12.74 7.35
CA THR A 78 -8.35 -11.28 7.43
C THR A 78 -7.40 -10.63 6.44
N SER A 79 -6.21 -11.20 6.21
CA SER A 79 -5.29 -10.75 5.17
C SER A 79 -5.96 -10.79 3.79
N ILE A 80 -6.62 -11.90 3.44
CA ILE A 80 -7.37 -12.01 2.19
C ILE A 80 -8.47 -10.94 2.14
N PHE A 81 -9.27 -10.79 3.20
CA PHE A 81 -10.36 -9.82 3.23
C PHE A 81 -9.89 -8.38 3.01
N TYR A 82 -8.91 -7.89 3.79
CA TYR A 82 -8.48 -6.50 3.71
C TYR A 82 -7.69 -6.19 2.43
N ASN A 83 -6.95 -7.16 1.89
CA ASN A 83 -6.33 -7.01 0.57
C ASN A 83 -7.39 -6.88 -0.52
N GLN A 84 -8.46 -7.69 -0.48
CA GLN A 84 -9.57 -7.58 -1.42
C GLN A 84 -10.36 -6.28 -1.24
N LEU A 85 -10.59 -5.84 0.00
CA LEU A 85 -11.22 -4.54 0.28
C LEU A 85 -10.43 -3.37 -0.33
N SER A 86 -9.09 -3.47 -0.39
CA SER A 86 -8.23 -2.44 -0.97
C SER A 86 -8.08 -2.54 -2.49
N ALA A 87 -7.98 -3.76 -3.05
CA ALA A 87 -7.70 -3.96 -4.47
C ALA A 87 -8.96 -4.14 -5.33
N ALA A 88 -10.07 -4.57 -4.75
CA ALA A 88 -11.32 -4.91 -5.43
C ALA A 88 -12.54 -4.68 -4.50
N GLY A 89 -12.55 -3.56 -3.78
CA GLY A 89 -13.55 -3.27 -2.75
C GLY A 89 -14.93 -2.98 -3.31
N THR A 90 -15.93 -3.74 -2.89
CA THR A 90 -17.36 -3.52 -3.20
C THR A 90 -18.10 -2.86 -2.02
N ASP A 91 -19.31 -2.37 -2.25
CA ASP A 91 -20.19 -1.93 -1.15
C ASP A 91 -20.48 -3.07 -0.15
N GLY A 92 -20.56 -4.32 -0.63
CA GLY A 92 -20.74 -5.50 0.22
C GLY A 92 -19.54 -5.79 1.11
N LEU A 93 -18.32 -5.76 0.56
CA LEU A 93 -17.09 -5.87 1.35
C LEU A 93 -16.93 -4.70 2.33
N GLN A 94 -17.32 -3.49 1.95
CA GLN A 94 -17.29 -2.35 2.84
C GLN A 94 -18.26 -2.50 4.02
N ALA A 95 -19.50 -2.93 3.77
CA ALA A 95 -20.47 -3.22 4.82
C ALA A 95 -19.97 -4.35 5.75
N LEU A 96 -19.35 -5.38 5.19
CA LEU A 96 -18.73 -6.44 5.98
C LEU A 96 -17.60 -5.93 6.87
N ALA A 97 -16.80 -4.95 6.42
CA ALA A 97 -15.72 -4.37 7.22
C ALA A 97 -16.27 -3.71 8.52
N GLU A 98 -17.42 -3.06 8.44
CA GLU A 98 -18.12 -2.47 9.59
C GLU A 98 -18.64 -3.54 10.58
N GLU A 99 -19.02 -4.72 10.07
CA GLU A 99 -19.48 -5.83 10.90
C GLU A 99 -18.34 -6.63 11.55
N ILE A 100 -17.28 -6.93 10.79
CA ILE A 100 -16.19 -7.79 11.27
C ILE A 100 -15.10 -7.03 12.03
N GLY A 101 -14.91 -5.74 11.73
CA GLY A 101 -13.90 -4.88 12.35
C GLY A 101 -14.01 -4.83 13.88
N PRO A 102 -15.19 -4.49 14.44
CA PRO A 102 -15.41 -4.48 15.89
C PRO A 102 -15.20 -5.85 16.54
N VAL A 103 -15.61 -6.93 15.88
CA VAL A 103 -15.45 -8.30 16.38
C VAL A 103 -13.97 -8.66 16.48
N GLN A 104 -13.17 -8.34 15.46
CA GLN A 104 -11.73 -8.55 15.45
C GLN A 104 -11.00 -7.67 16.48
N ALA A 105 -11.38 -6.40 16.60
CA ALA A 105 -10.79 -5.48 17.58
C ALA A 105 -11.05 -5.93 19.03
N ASN A 106 -12.26 -6.42 19.30
CA ASN A 106 -12.61 -7.01 20.59
C ASN A 106 -11.81 -8.29 20.87
N PHE A 107 -11.63 -9.17 19.88
CA PHE A 107 -10.79 -10.36 20.03
C PHE A 107 -9.31 -10.00 20.29
N GLY A 108 -8.75 -9.05 19.56
CA GLY A 108 -7.39 -8.55 19.85
C GLY A 108 -7.25 -7.97 21.25
N SER A 109 -8.28 -7.26 21.73
CA SER A 109 -8.34 -6.77 23.11
C SER A 109 -8.47 -7.90 24.13
N ASP A 110 -9.19 -8.98 23.82
CA ASP A 110 -9.26 -10.17 24.67
C ASP A 110 -7.90 -10.83 24.84
N ILE A 111 -7.05 -10.86 23.81
CA ILE A 111 -5.69 -11.40 23.91
C ILE A 111 -4.82 -10.50 24.77
N ILE A 112 -4.67 -9.24 24.34
CA ILE A 112 -3.68 -8.31 24.90
C ILE A 112 -3.99 -7.94 26.35
N LEU A 113 -5.26 -7.89 26.74
CA LEU A 113 -5.68 -7.49 28.08
C LEU A 113 -5.84 -8.67 29.05
N ASN A 114 -5.68 -9.92 28.58
CA ASN A 114 -5.80 -11.12 29.41
C ASN A 114 -4.63 -11.24 30.39
N ALA A 115 -4.94 -11.14 31.68
CA ALA A 115 -3.95 -11.14 32.75
C ALA A 115 -3.25 -12.50 32.92
N GLU A 116 -3.96 -13.62 32.73
CA GLU A 116 -3.39 -14.96 32.87
C GLU A 116 -2.43 -15.27 31.72
N LEU A 117 -2.81 -14.93 30.50
CA LEU A 117 -1.95 -15.06 29.33
C LEU A 117 -0.70 -14.19 29.46
N PHE A 118 -0.88 -12.91 29.84
CA PHE A 118 0.23 -12.01 30.07
C PHE A 118 1.16 -12.50 31.18
N ALA A 119 0.64 -13.11 32.25
CA ALA A 119 1.46 -13.69 33.30
C ALA A 119 2.39 -14.80 32.77
N ARG A 120 1.91 -15.63 31.83
CA ARG A 120 2.76 -16.65 31.17
C ARG A 120 3.84 -16.01 30.30
N VAL A 121 3.48 -15.05 29.46
CA VAL A 121 4.45 -14.32 28.61
C VAL A 121 5.51 -13.64 29.48
N LYS A 122 5.07 -12.96 30.54
CA LYS A 122 5.95 -12.30 31.50
C LYS A 122 6.90 -13.28 32.20
N ALA A 123 6.44 -14.48 32.57
CA ALA A 123 7.29 -15.49 33.18
C ALA A 123 8.46 -15.89 32.26
N VAL A 124 8.19 -16.08 30.97
CA VAL A 124 9.24 -16.35 29.96
C VAL A 124 10.16 -15.14 29.81
N TYR A 125 9.58 -13.94 29.73
CA TYR A 125 10.34 -12.69 29.60
C TYR A 125 11.26 -12.43 30.79
N ASP A 126 10.80 -12.62 32.02
CA ASP A 126 11.61 -12.45 33.23
C ASP A 126 12.78 -13.45 33.27
N ALA A 127 12.60 -14.65 32.72
CA ALA A 127 13.63 -15.68 32.62
C ALA A 127 14.60 -15.51 31.44
N ARG A 128 14.37 -14.54 30.53
CA ARG A 128 15.07 -14.43 29.23
C ARG A 128 16.60 -14.45 29.32
N GLY A 129 17.19 -13.87 30.37
CA GLY A 129 18.64 -13.84 30.56
C GLY A 129 19.29 -15.20 30.86
N SER A 130 18.48 -16.22 31.14
CA SER A 130 18.92 -17.60 31.42
C SER A 130 18.53 -18.61 30.33
N LEU A 131 17.73 -18.19 29.34
CA LEU A 131 17.27 -19.04 28.26
C LEU A 131 18.28 -19.04 27.11
N PRO A 132 18.58 -20.20 26.49
CA PRO A 132 19.51 -20.28 25.37
C PRO A 132 18.84 -19.85 24.05
N LEU A 133 18.26 -18.65 24.01
CA LEU A 133 17.55 -18.13 22.85
C LEU A 133 18.54 -17.55 21.84
N ASN A 134 18.34 -17.83 20.55
CA ASN A 134 19.04 -17.14 19.47
C ASN A 134 18.49 -15.70 19.29
N THR A 135 19.11 -14.90 18.42
CA THR A 135 18.71 -13.50 18.19
C THR A 135 17.25 -13.35 17.77
N GLU A 136 16.78 -14.18 16.84
CA GLU A 136 15.41 -14.12 16.33
C GLU A 136 14.39 -14.40 17.46
N GLN A 137 14.66 -15.43 18.25
CA GLN A 137 13.84 -15.81 19.40
C GLN A 137 13.84 -14.74 20.50
N GLN A 138 14.98 -14.10 20.77
CA GLN A 138 15.08 -12.99 21.72
C GLN A 138 14.23 -11.80 21.25
N THR A 139 14.34 -11.44 19.96
CA THR A 139 13.53 -10.37 19.38
C THR A 139 12.04 -10.70 19.47
N LEU A 140 11.63 -11.95 19.22
CA LEU A 140 10.21 -12.34 19.28
C LEU A 140 9.67 -12.19 20.70
N LEU A 141 10.43 -12.67 21.69
CA LEU A 141 10.06 -12.55 23.10
C LEU A 141 9.97 -11.08 23.54
N ASP A 142 10.95 -10.27 23.17
CA ASP A 142 10.98 -8.84 23.50
C ASP A 142 9.82 -8.08 22.87
N ASP A 143 9.54 -8.34 21.59
CA ASP A 143 8.47 -7.69 20.85
C ASP A 143 7.09 -8.10 21.37
N LEU A 144 6.88 -9.39 21.61
CA LEU A 144 5.62 -9.88 22.16
C LEU A 144 5.36 -9.26 23.54
N TYR A 145 6.35 -9.31 24.45
CA TYR A 145 6.20 -8.72 25.78
C TYR A 145 5.89 -7.22 25.71
N LYS A 146 6.64 -6.46 24.89
CA LYS A 146 6.40 -5.03 24.67
C LYS A 146 5.00 -4.79 24.11
N ASN A 147 4.53 -5.61 23.17
CA ASN A 147 3.19 -5.48 22.60
C ASN A 147 2.09 -5.65 23.66
N PHE A 148 2.23 -6.60 24.60
CA PHE A 148 1.30 -6.71 25.73
C PHE A 148 1.34 -5.47 26.63
N VAL A 149 2.53 -5.02 27.03
CA VAL A 149 2.68 -3.86 27.91
C VAL A 149 2.10 -2.60 27.28
N ARG A 150 2.52 -2.28 26.04
CA ARG A 150 2.04 -1.14 25.26
C ARG A 150 0.58 -1.27 24.87
N GLY A 151 0.07 -2.49 24.81
CA GLY A 151 -1.34 -2.80 24.57
C GLY A 151 -2.22 -2.70 25.81
N GLY A 152 -1.66 -2.38 26.99
CA GLY A 152 -2.42 -2.13 28.20
C GLY A 152 -2.59 -3.34 29.13
N ALA A 153 -1.79 -4.41 28.96
CA ALA A 153 -1.86 -5.59 29.83
C ALA A 153 -1.68 -5.27 31.32
N LEU A 154 -0.89 -4.21 31.63
CA LEU A 154 -0.59 -3.72 32.99
C LEU A 154 -1.64 -2.74 33.56
N LEU A 155 -2.67 -2.38 32.80
CA LEU A 155 -3.72 -1.50 33.28
C LEU A 155 -4.64 -2.21 34.29
N ASP A 156 -5.27 -1.43 35.16
CA ASP A 156 -6.39 -1.91 35.98
C ASP A 156 -7.64 -2.17 35.11
N ASP A 157 -8.61 -2.93 35.66
CA ASP A 157 -9.79 -3.37 34.92
C ASP A 157 -10.65 -2.21 34.38
N VAL A 158 -10.68 -1.08 35.10
CA VAL A 158 -11.44 0.11 34.68
C VAL A 158 -10.81 0.70 33.43
N LYS A 159 -9.49 0.89 33.44
CA LYS A 159 -8.73 1.41 32.29
C LYS A 159 -8.71 0.42 31.13
N LYS A 160 -8.67 -0.90 31.39
CA LYS A 160 -8.81 -1.93 30.35
C LYS A 160 -10.15 -1.82 29.62
N ALA A 161 -11.25 -1.61 30.36
CA ALA A 161 -12.58 -1.43 29.79
C ALA A 161 -12.68 -0.14 28.94
N GLU A 162 -12.03 0.95 29.37
CA GLU A 162 -11.93 2.19 28.59
C GLU A 162 -11.13 1.99 27.30
N LEU A 163 -9.96 1.35 27.39
CA LEU A 163 -9.11 1.06 26.24
C LEU A 163 -9.84 0.22 25.18
N ARG A 164 -10.62 -0.77 25.62
CA ARG A 164 -11.44 -1.59 24.72
C ARG A 164 -12.43 -0.76 23.92
N LYS A 165 -13.17 0.15 24.58
CA LYS A 165 -14.13 1.03 23.90
C LYS A 165 -13.44 1.93 22.87
N ILE A 166 -12.26 2.44 23.19
CA ILE A 166 -11.47 3.25 22.26
C ILE A 166 -11.05 2.42 21.04
N ASN A 167 -10.53 1.21 21.25
CA ASN A 167 -10.08 0.33 20.17
C ASN A 167 -11.24 -0.09 19.26
N GLU A 168 -12.40 -0.42 19.84
CA GLU A 168 -13.63 -0.74 19.10
C GLU A 168 -14.07 0.43 18.22
N ALA A 169 -14.18 1.65 18.78
CA ALA A 169 -14.56 2.83 18.01
C ALA A 169 -13.57 3.14 16.86
N MET A 170 -12.27 3.01 17.13
CA MET A 170 -11.21 3.20 16.12
C MET A 170 -11.28 2.15 14.99
N SER A 171 -11.72 0.93 15.28
CA SER A 171 -11.83 -0.16 14.29
C SER A 171 -12.89 0.10 13.23
N THR A 172 -13.92 0.90 13.55
CA THR A 172 -14.95 1.33 12.60
C THR A 172 -14.56 2.63 11.89
N LEU A 173 -14.02 3.61 12.63
CA LEU A 173 -13.71 4.94 12.08
C LEU A 173 -12.68 4.91 10.95
N GLY A 174 -11.67 4.03 11.03
CA GLY A 174 -10.64 3.89 9.99
C GLY A 174 -11.21 3.50 8.62
N PRO A 175 -11.89 2.35 8.50
CA PRO A 175 -12.55 1.92 7.26
C PRO A 175 -13.57 2.93 6.73
N VAL A 176 -14.37 3.56 7.59
CA VAL A 176 -15.33 4.61 7.19
C VAL A 176 -14.60 5.81 6.61
N PHE A 177 -13.54 6.29 7.26
CA PHE A 177 -12.74 7.40 6.75
C PHE A 177 -12.17 7.09 5.36
N ALA A 178 -11.56 5.92 5.19
CA ALA A 178 -10.97 5.51 3.92
C ALA A 178 -12.03 5.39 2.80
N ASN A 179 -13.18 4.80 3.11
CA ASN A 179 -14.28 4.66 2.16
C ASN A 179 -14.88 6.00 1.76
N ASN A 180 -15.02 6.94 2.69
CA ASN A 180 -15.49 8.30 2.40
C ASN A 180 -14.52 9.03 1.45
N VAL A 181 -13.20 8.90 1.63
CA VAL A 181 -12.21 9.45 0.68
C VAL A 181 -12.37 8.83 -0.70
N LYS A 182 -12.55 7.51 -0.78
CA LYS A 182 -12.77 6.80 -2.05
C LYS A 182 -14.05 7.26 -2.74
N LYS A 183 -15.20 7.19 -2.07
CA LYS A 183 -16.51 7.59 -2.61
C LYS A 183 -16.56 9.06 -3.00
N SER A 184 -15.92 9.94 -2.22
CA SER A 184 -15.79 11.36 -2.59
C SER A 184 -14.96 11.56 -3.86
N SER A 185 -13.99 10.68 -4.13
CA SER A 185 -13.17 10.71 -5.35
C SER A 185 -13.98 10.21 -6.54
N GLU A 186 -14.65 9.06 -6.39
CA GLU A 186 -15.50 8.42 -7.42
C GLU A 186 -16.71 9.29 -7.80
N ALA A 187 -17.25 10.07 -6.85
CA ALA A 187 -18.39 10.96 -7.10
C ALA A 187 -18.05 12.20 -7.96
N PHE A 188 -16.77 12.54 -8.13
CA PHE A 188 -16.39 13.65 -8.99
C PHE A 188 -16.28 13.20 -10.45
N GLN A 189 -17.04 13.87 -11.31
CA GLN A 189 -16.97 13.70 -12.76
C GLN A 189 -16.91 15.07 -13.43
N LEU A 190 -15.89 15.30 -14.27
CA LEU A 190 -15.85 16.43 -15.18
C LEU A 190 -16.07 15.95 -16.61
N TRP A 191 -17.29 16.16 -17.09
CA TRP A 191 -17.69 15.90 -18.47
C TRP A 191 -17.28 17.06 -19.37
N ILE A 192 -16.49 16.75 -20.40
CA ILE A 192 -16.10 17.68 -21.45
C ILE A 192 -16.91 17.37 -22.71
N GLU A 193 -17.59 18.37 -23.24
CA GLU A 193 -18.44 18.24 -24.43
C GLU A 193 -17.82 18.88 -25.68
N ASP A 194 -17.03 19.94 -25.51
CA ASP A 194 -16.32 20.63 -26.59
C ASP A 194 -14.86 20.15 -26.64
N GLU A 195 -14.42 19.71 -27.81
CA GLU A 195 -13.03 19.30 -28.05
C GLU A 195 -12.04 20.44 -27.78
N ALA A 196 -12.45 21.71 -27.94
CA ALA A 196 -11.62 22.86 -27.63
C ALA A 196 -11.20 22.94 -26.15
N ASP A 197 -11.97 22.33 -25.25
CA ASP A 197 -11.68 22.29 -23.81
C ASP A 197 -10.57 21.28 -23.46
N LEU A 198 -10.16 20.44 -24.42
CA LEU A 198 -9.05 19.49 -24.29
C LEU A 198 -7.71 20.08 -24.71
N ALA A 199 -7.69 21.35 -25.13
CA ALA A 199 -6.50 22.00 -25.67
C ALA A 199 -5.30 21.89 -24.73
N GLY A 200 -4.18 21.39 -25.26
CA GLY A 200 -2.91 21.20 -24.55
C GLY A 200 -2.71 19.80 -23.99
N LEU A 201 -3.77 19.00 -23.78
CA LEU A 201 -3.63 17.62 -23.32
C LEU A 201 -2.88 16.76 -24.34
N PRO A 202 -2.03 15.81 -23.88
CA PRO A 202 -1.40 14.86 -24.78
C PRO A 202 -2.45 13.92 -25.39
N PRO A 203 -2.23 13.39 -26.61
CA PRO A 203 -3.17 12.50 -27.28
C PRO A 203 -3.58 11.29 -26.43
N THR A 204 -2.64 10.74 -25.67
CA THR A 204 -2.85 9.63 -24.72
C THR A 204 -3.92 9.96 -23.68
N ALA A 205 -3.83 11.13 -23.04
CA ALA A 205 -4.81 11.57 -22.05
C ALA A 205 -6.20 11.84 -22.67
N ILE A 206 -6.24 12.40 -23.89
CA ILE A 206 -7.49 12.60 -24.64
C ILE A 206 -8.16 11.26 -24.95
N GLU A 207 -7.39 10.30 -25.45
CA GLU A 207 -7.84 8.95 -25.76
C GLU A 207 -8.35 8.22 -24.50
N SER A 208 -7.63 8.29 -23.37
CA SER A 208 -8.08 7.71 -22.10
C SER A 208 -9.37 8.35 -21.59
N ALA A 209 -9.47 9.68 -21.62
CA ALA A 209 -10.69 10.38 -21.22
C ALA A 209 -11.89 10.03 -22.11
N LYS A 210 -11.64 9.73 -23.39
CA LYS A 210 -12.66 9.28 -24.34
C LYS A 210 -13.16 7.88 -24.03
N GLN A 211 -12.24 6.98 -23.71
CA GLN A 211 -12.56 5.62 -23.30
C GLN A 211 -13.37 5.61 -22.00
N GLU A 212 -12.94 6.36 -20.99
CA GLU A 212 -13.65 6.45 -19.70
C GLU A 212 -15.09 6.98 -19.90
N ALA A 213 -15.27 8.00 -20.75
CA ALA A 213 -16.61 8.46 -21.13
C ALA A 213 -17.45 7.40 -21.84
N THR A 214 -16.82 6.55 -22.66
CA THR A 214 -17.50 5.45 -23.38
C THR A 214 -17.91 4.34 -22.43
N GLU A 215 -17.05 3.98 -21.48
CA GLU A 215 -17.32 3.01 -20.42
C GLU A 215 -18.50 3.46 -19.54
N GLU A 216 -18.62 4.77 -19.30
CA GLU A 216 -19.74 5.40 -18.59
C GLU A 216 -20.96 5.70 -19.47
N GLY A 217 -20.98 5.27 -20.73
CA GLY A 217 -22.15 5.33 -21.62
C GLY A 217 -22.36 6.62 -22.41
N GLU A 218 -21.38 7.52 -22.43
CA GLU A 218 -21.42 8.83 -23.11
C GLU A 218 -20.30 8.95 -24.18
N PRO A 219 -20.33 8.12 -25.26
CA PRO A 219 -19.23 8.00 -26.23
C PRO A 219 -18.98 9.26 -27.07
N THR A 220 -19.82 10.29 -26.98
CA THR A 220 -19.61 11.57 -27.67
C THR A 220 -18.80 12.58 -26.85
N LYS A 221 -18.61 12.32 -25.54
CA LYS A 221 -17.92 13.23 -24.60
C LYS A 221 -16.54 12.70 -24.22
N TRP A 222 -15.88 13.40 -23.30
CA TRP A 222 -14.71 12.94 -22.55
C TRP A 222 -14.97 13.09 -21.06
N LEU A 223 -14.43 12.18 -20.26
CA LEU A 223 -14.60 12.17 -18.81
C LEU A 223 -13.24 12.31 -18.14
N ILE A 224 -13.11 13.36 -17.31
CA ILE A 224 -11.95 13.58 -16.45
C ILE A 224 -12.35 13.24 -15.01
N THR A 225 -11.57 12.35 -14.37
CA THR A 225 -11.80 11.87 -13.00
C THR A 225 -10.69 12.36 -12.07
N LEU A 226 -10.75 11.96 -10.80
CA LEU A 226 -9.71 12.24 -9.81
C LEU A 226 -8.67 11.12 -9.68
N ASP A 227 -8.79 10.05 -10.46
CA ASP A 227 -7.75 9.02 -10.53
C ASP A 227 -6.48 9.61 -11.13
N TYR A 228 -5.31 9.24 -10.61
CA TYR A 228 -4.05 9.89 -10.96
C TYR A 228 -3.75 9.91 -12.47
N PRO A 229 -3.97 8.83 -13.25
CA PRO A 229 -3.78 8.87 -14.70
C PRO A 229 -4.69 9.84 -15.47
N SER A 230 -5.81 10.27 -14.86
CA SER A 230 -6.68 11.31 -15.42
C SER A 230 -6.31 12.69 -14.87
N PHE A 231 -6.19 12.80 -13.55
CA PHE A 231 -5.88 14.04 -12.82
C PHE A 231 -4.51 14.62 -13.18
N GLY A 232 -3.46 13.80 -13.16
CA GLY A 232 -2.08 14.21 -13.36
C GLY A 232 -1.87 14.90 -14.70
N PRO A 233 -2.11 14.22 -15.84
CA PRO A 233 -1.97 14.83 -17.16
C PRO A 233 -2.85 16.07 -17.34
N PHE A 234 -4.05 16.11 -16.75
CA PHE A 234 -4.89 17.30 -16.83
C PHE A 234 -4.27 18.50 -16.12
N MET A 235 -3.73 18.31 -14.92
CA MET A 235 -3.08 19.38 -14.16
C MET A 235 -1.75 19.83 -14.78
N THR A 236 -1.07 18.93 -15.50
CA THR A 236 0.23 19.18 -16.15
C THR A 236 0.08 19.84 -17.52
N TYR A 237 -0.90 19.45 -18.33
CA TYR A 237 -0.90 19.81 -19.76
C TYR A 237 -2.10 20.65 -20.22
N SER A 238 -3.23 20.61 -19.52
CA SER A 238 -4.44 21.33 -19.95
C SER A 238 -4.18 22.83 -20.00
N SER A 239 -4.43 23.47 -21.13
CA SER A 239 -4.37 24.93 -21.26
C SER A 239 -5.55 25.65 -20.59
N ARG A 240 -6.61 24.91 -20.22
CA ARG A 240 -7.82 25.45 -19.58
C ARG A 240 -7.64 25.65 -18.09
N ARG A 241 -7.11 26.83 -17.74
CA ARG A 241 -6.87 27.24 -16.34
C ARG A 241 -8.11 27.14 -15.44
N ASP A 242 -9.28 27.50 -15.96
CA ASP A 242 -10.56 27.40 -15.26
C ASP A 242 -10.94 25.95 -14.91
N LEU A 243 -10.65 25.01 -15.82
CA LEU A 243 -10.89 23.59 -15.58
C LEU A 243 -9.83 22.99 -14.65
N ARG A 244 -8.55 23.40 -14.77
CA ARG A 244 -7.51 23.03 -13.79
C ARG A 244 -7.89 23.48 -12.38
N GLU A 245 -8.41 24.70 -12.23
CA GLU A 245 -8.92 25.19 -10.94
C GLU A 245 -10.05 24.31 -10.39
N LYS A 246 -11.03 23.96 -11.24
CA LYS A 246 -12.16 23.12 -10.84
C LYS A 246 -11.71 21.75 -10.32
N ILE A 247 -10.85 21.07 -11.07
CA ILE A 247 -10.35 19.73 -10.73
C ILE A 247 -9.44 19.79 -9.50
N TRP A 248 -8.52 20.76 -9.45
CA TRP A 248 -7.63 20.92 -8.30
C TRP A 248 -8.42 21.13 -7.00
N LYS A 249 -9.47 21.96 -7.04
CA LYS A 249 -10.35 22.18 -5.88
C LYS A 249 -11.10 20.91 -5.51
N ALA A 250 -11.59 20.14 -6.48
CA ALA A 250 -12.25 18.88 -6.19
C ALA A 250 -11.30 17.88 -5.51
N ASN A 251 -10.08 17.70 -6.05
CA ASN A 251 -9.07 16.83 -5.47
C ASN A 251 -8.63 17.27 -4.07
N SER A 252 -8.49 18.58 -3.84
CA SER A 252 -8.05 19.15 -2.57
C SER A 252 -9.15 19.19 -1.49
N ASN A 253 -10.42 19.02 -1.88
CA ASN A 253 -11.57 18.96 -0.97
C ASN A 253 -12.18 17.55 -0.89
N LYS A 254 -11.43 16.50 -1.24
CA LYS A 254 -11.91 15.12 -1.07
C LYS A 254 -12.33 14.85 0.37
N ALA A 255 -13.52 14.30 0.53
CA ALA A 255 -14.15 14.01 1.81
C ALA A 255 -14.23 15.23 2.77
N PHE A 256 -14.40 16.42 2.21
CA PHE A 256 -14.62 17.65 2.97
C PHE A 256 -15.95 18.29 2.56
N GLY A 257 -16.92 18.27 3.48
CA GLY A 257 -18.32 18.63 3.22
C GLY A 257 -19.08 17.55 2.43
N GLY A 258 -20.37 17.81 2.20
CA GLY A 258 -21.24 16.92 1.41
C GLY A 258 -21.56 15.58 2.11
N GLU A 259 -21.91 14.58 1.32
CA GLU A 259 -22.32 13.25 1.78
C GLU A 259 -21.20 12.45 2.43
N PHE A 260 -19.97 12.59 1.93
CA PHE A 260 -18.80 11.82 2.35
C PHE A 260 -17.84 12.63 3.25
N ASP A 261 -18.36 13.58 4.03
CA ASP A 261 -17.53 14.41 4.92
C ASP A 261 -16.78 13.56 5.97
N ASN A 262 -15.50 13.85 6.14
CA ASN A 262 -14.63 13.21 7.13
C ASN A 262 -14.17 14.16 8.24
N SER A 263 -14.66 15.39 8.30
CA SER A 263 -14.23 16.39 9.29
C SER A 263 -14.48 15.91 10.71
N ALA A 264 -15.70 15.41 10.99
CA ALA A 264 -16.05 14.87 12.30
C ALA A 264 -15.30 13.57 12.62
N ASN A 265 -15.15 12.69 11.63
CA ASN A 265 -14.41 11.42 11.77
C ASN A 265 -12.94 11.68 12.12
N LEU A 266 -12.29 12.61 11.42
CA LEU A 266 -10.89 13.00 11.66
C LEU A 266 -10.71 13.53 13.08
N MET A 267 -11.55 14.46 13.52
CA MET A 267 -11.48 15.01 14.87
C MET A 267 -11.67 13.91 15.93
N LYS A 268 -12.60 12.96 15.69
CA LYS A 268 -12.81 11.84 16.61
C LYS A 268 -11.61 10.89 16.65
N ILE A 269 -11.00 10.59 15.51
CA ILE A 269 -9.78 9.77 15.42
C ILE A 269 -8.63 10.41 16.20
N VAL A 270 -8.41 11.72 16.05
CA VAL A 270 -7.36 12.45 16.79
C VAL A 270 -7.62 12.43 18.30
N GLU A 271 -8.86 12.68 18.72
CA GLU A 271 -9.27 12.62 20.13
C GLU A 271 -9.00 11.24 20.74
N LEU A 272 -9.48 10.17 20.07
CA LEU A 272 -9.34 8.79 20.53
C LEU A 272 -7.88 8.34 20.56
N ARG A 273 -7.06 8.76 19.58
CA ARG A 273 -5.61 8.48 19.57
C ARG A 273 -4.90 9.13 20.75
N HIS A 274 -5.28 10.37 21.10
CA HIS A 274 -4.71 11.07 22.25
C HIS A 274 -5.16 10.43 23.58
N GLN A 275 -6.46 10.16 23.74
CA GLN A 275 -7.00 9.47 24.91
C GLN A 275 -6.33 8.12 25.14
N ARG A 276 -6.16 7.32 24.06
CA ARG A 276 -5.45 6.03 24.13
C ARG A 276 -4.02 6.18 24.62
N ALA A 277 -3.28 7.16 24.09
CA ALA A 277 -1.90 7.40 24.48
C ALA A 277 -1.77 7.76 25.96
N GLN A 278 -2.62 8.69 26.44
CA GLN A 278 -2.68 9.09 27.84
C GLN A 278 -3.02 7.92 28.77
N LEU A 279 -4.00 7.12 28.39
CA LEU A 279 -4.42 5.93 29.13
C LEU A 279 -3.27 4.92 29.30
N LEU A 280 -2.42 4.80 28.28
CA LEU A 280 -1.24 3.94 28.23
C LEU A 280 0.03 4.58 28.83
N GLY A 281 -0.05 5.82 29.34
CA GLY A 281 1.05 6.51 30.02
C GLY A 281 1.97 7.35 29.13
N TYR A 282 1.56 7.64 27.90
CA TYR A 282 2.31 8.49 26.96
C TYR A 282 1.73 9.91 26.93
N GLY A 283 2.57 10.92 26.75
CA GLY A 283 2.15 12.32 26.60
C GLY A 283 1.37 12.56 25.31
N THR A 284 1.77 11.90 24.22
CA THR A 284 1.16 12.06 22.91
C THR A 284 1.03 10.74 22.17
N HIS A 285 0.15 10.70 21.15
CA HIS A 285 0.09 9.56 20.24
C HIS A 285 1.41 9.36 19.48
N ALA A 286 2.14 10.45 19.19
CA ALA A 286 3.44 10.38 18.53
C ALA A 286 4.48 9.66 19.41
N GLU A 287 4.57 9.98 20.70
CA GLU A 287 5.42 9.24 21.65
C GLU A 287 5.07 7.76 21.69
N TYR A 288 3.77 7.44 21.76
CA TYR A 288 3.31 6.06 21.70
C TYR A 288 3.82 5.37 20.43
N VAL A 289 3.59 5.94 19.24
CA VAL A 289 3.98 5.32 17.97
C VAL A 289 5.51 5.20 17.84
N LEU A 290 6.25 6.25 18.18
CA LEU A 290 7.68 6.37 17.92
C LEU A 290 8.54 5.46 18.79
N GLU A 291 8.09 5.01 19.97
CA GLU A 291 8.81 3.99 20.75
C GLU A 291 9.07 2.69 19.93
N ARG A 292 8.25 2.42 18.91
CA ARG A 292 8.40 1.28 17.98
C ARG A 292 8.81 1.74 16.57
N ARG A 293 9.70 2.73 16.51
CA ARG A 293 10.28 3.32 15.29
C ARG A 293 11.77 3.56 15.54
N MET A 294 12.58 3.56 14.48
CA MET A 294 14.00 3.91 14.57
C MET A 294 14.24 5.33 15.09
N ALA A 295 13.31 6.25 14.81
CA ALA A 295 13.39 7.62 15.29
C ALA A 295 13.19 7.76 16.81
N GLU A 296 12.53 6.79 17.46
CA GLU A 296 12.24 6.67 18.90
C GLU A 296 11.40 7.79 19.55
N LYS A 297 11.62 9.05 19.16
CA LYS A 297 11.15 10.25 19.86
C LYS A 297 10.62 11.33 18.91
N PRO A 298 9.53 12.03 19.26
CA PRO A 298 9.00 13.12 18.44
C PRO A 298 10.02 14.24 18.20
N GLU A 299 10.87 14.55 19.18
CA GLU A 299 11.87 15.62 19.07
C GLU A 299 12.84 15.33 17.93
N ARG A 300 13.32 14.09 17.81
CA ARG A 300 14.22 13.65 16.75
C ARG A 300 13.61 13.82 15.37
N VAL A 301 12.33 13.48 15.23
CA VAL A 301 11.57 13.67 13.99
C VAL A 301 11.43 15.15 13.66
N MET A 302 11.04 15.97 14.63
CA MET A 302 10.83 17.42 14.41
C MET A 302 12.13 18.16 14.13
N GLU A 303 13.25 17.77 14.77
CA GLU A 303 14.58 18.27 14.47
C GLU A 303 14.97 17.96 13.02
N PHE A 304 14.85 16.69 12.61
CA PHE A 304 15.14 16.27 11.25
C PHE A 304 14.27 17.01 10.21
N LEU A 305 12.96 17.07 10.42
CA LEU A 305 12.05 17.77 9.51
C LEU A 305 12.31 19.29 9.47
N SER A 306 12.71 19.89 10.58
CA SER A 306 13.05 21.32 10.63
C SER A 306 14.36 21.60 9.90
N GLU A 307 15.37 20.74 10.04
CA GLU A 307 16.61 20.80 9.28
C GLU A 307 16.34 20.71 7.78
N LEU A 308 15.55 19.72 7.35
CA LEU A 308 15.14 19.60 5.94
C LEU A 308 14.38 20.85 5.48
N ARG A 309 13.37 21.32 6.23
CA ARG A 309 12.62 22.53 5.88
C ARG A 309 13.56 23.71 5.65
N ASP A 310 14.52 23.94 6.55
CA ASP A 310 15.40 25.10 6.46
C ASP A 310 16.39 24.99 5.29
N LEU A 311 16.86 23.78 4.97
CA LEU A 311 17.68 23.51 3.79
C LEU A 311 16.89 23.69 2.48
N TYR A 312 15.72 23.06 2.37
CA TYR A 312 14.91 23.06 1.14
C TYR A 312 14.22 24.41 0.89
N LYS A 313 13.89 25.19 1.93
CA LYS A 313 13.21 26.50 1.77
C LYS A 313 13.96 27.47 0.85
N VAL A 314 15.29 27.43 0.86
CA VAL A 314 16.09 28.29 -0.05
C VAL A 314 15.88 27.87 -1.51
N GLY A 315 15.82 26.57 -1.79
CA GLY A 315 15.46 26.02 -3.11
C GLY A 315 14.01 26.35 -3.47
N ALA A 316 13.07 26.04 -2.57
CA ALA A 316 11.64 26.26 -2.75
C ALA A 316 11.29 27.69 -3.18
N LEU A 317 11.91 28.69 -2.54
CA LEU A 317 11.68 30.09 -2.86
C LEU A 317 12.26 30.49 -4.23
N LYS A 318 13.38 29.88 -4.64
CA LYS A 318 13.95 30.08 -5.99
C LYS A 318 13.08 29.43 -7.05
N ASP A 319 12.63 28.20 -6.79
CA ASP A 319 11.75 27.45 -7.70
C ASP A 319 10.42 28.19 -7.88
N LEU A 320 9.81 28.65 -6.79
CA LEU A 320 8.59 29.47 -6.83
C LEU A 320 8.79 30.78 -7.61
N GLU A 321 9.92 31.47 -7.44
CA GLU A 321 10.18 32.72 -8.15
C GLU A 321 10.43 32.49 -9.64
N ALA A 322 11.16 31.42 -10.00
CA ALA A 322 11.34 31.01 -11.39
C ALA A 322 9.98 30.68 -12.03
N LEU A 323 9.12 29.96 -11.31
CA LEU A 323 7.79 29.59 -11.77
C LEU A 323 6.88 30.81 -11.95
N LYS A 324 6.88 31.75 -11.00
CA LYS A 324 6.15 33.03 -11.13
C LYS A 324 6.65 33.86 -12.32
N SER A 325 7.97 33.99 -12.46
CA SER A 325 8.60 34.72 -13.57
C SER A 325 8.22 34.11 -14.92
N TYR A 326 8.19 32.78 -14.99
CA TYR A 326 7.78 32.05 -16.18
C TYR A 326 6.29 32.25 -16.48
N ALA A 327 5.41 32.07 -15.49
CA ALA A 327 3.97 32.23 -15.65
C ALA A 327 3.56 33.66 -16.04
N ALA A 328 4.32 34.68 -15.59
CA ALA A 328 4.10 36.07 -15.96
C ALA A 328 4.27 36.33 -17.46
N LYS A 329 5.04 35.51 -18.20
CA LYS A 329 5.15 35.58 -19.67
C LYS A 329 3.79 35.36 -20.36
N ASP A 330 2.92 34.56 -19.73
CA ASP A 330 1.55 34.26 -20.18
C ASP A 330 0.51 35.19 -19.52
N GLY A 331 0.95 36.25 -18.83
CA GLY A 331 0.06 37.20 -18.14
C GLY A 331 -0.48 36.73 -16.78
N ILE A 332 0.00 35.60 -16.25
CA ILE A 332 -0.40 35.10 -14.92
C ILE A 332 0.45 35.75 -13.84
N ILE A 333 -0.10 36.80 -13.22
CA ILE A 333 0.56 37.54 -12.13
C ILE A 333 0.28 36.90 -10.76
N ASP A 334 -0.89 36.29 -10.60
CA ASP A 334 -1.32 35.61 -9.37
C ASP A 334 -1.30 34.10 -9.60
N LEU A 335 -0.10 33.52 -9.50
CA LEU A 335 0.12 32.08 -9.61
C LEU A 335 -0.62 31.34 -8.48
N LYS A 336 -1.49 30.40 -8.85
CA LYS A 336 -2.28 29.59 -7.91
C LYS A 336 -1.81 28.14 -7.88
N PRO A 337 -2.20 27.35 -6.85
CA PRO A 337 -1.82 25.93 -6.78
C PRO A 337 -2.16 25.11 -8.03
N TRP A 338 -3.26 25.42 -8.72
CA TRP A 338 -3.68 24.75 -9.96
C TRP A 338 -2.91 25.20 -11.22
N ASP A 339 -2.00 26.16 -11.08
CA ASP A 339 -1.11 26.60 -12.15
C ASP A 339 0.26 25.94 -12.06
N VAL A 340 0.59 25.36 -10.90
CA VAL A 340 1.94 24.87 -10.60
C VAL A 340 2.36 23.78 -11.57
N GLY A 341 1.65 22.65 -11.64
CA GLY A 341 2.00 21.55 -12.54
C GLY A 341 2.15 22.01 -14.00
N TYR A 342 1.22 22.82 -14.48
CA TYR A 342 1.22 23.36 -15.84
C TYR A 342 2.47 24.21 -16.16
N TYR A 343 2.81 25.14 -15.29
CA TYR A 343 3.99 25.99 -15.53
C TYR A 343 5.31 25.29 -15.20
N SER A 344 5.30 24.33 -14.28
CA SER A 344 6.46 23.48 -13.99
C SER A 344 6.86 22.67 -15.20
N GLU A 345 5.89 22.08 -15.91
CA GLU A 345 6.12 21.34 -17.16
C GLU A 345 6.76 22.23 -18.23
N LYS A 346 6.12 23.36 -18.53
CA LYS A 346 6.60 24.31 -19.52
C LYS A 346 8.00 24.85 -19.20
N LEU A 347 8.25 25.15 -17.92
CA LEU A 347 9.56 25.59 -17.47
C LEU A 347 10.60 24.49 -17.64
N ARG A 348 10.26 23.22 -17.34
CA ARG A 348 11.15 22.08 -17.58
C ARG A 348 11.47 21.91 -19.06
N GLU A 349 10.47 22.01 -19.93
CA GLU A 349 10.65 21.96 -21.38
C GLU A 349 11.59 23.08 -21.87
N GLU A 350 11.42 24.33 -21.40
CA GLU A 350 12.30 25.45 -21.75
C GLU A 350 13.74 25.23 -21.26
N MET A 351 13.92 24.68 -20.06
CA MET A 351 15.24 24.52 -19.43
C MET A 351 16.02 23.30 -19.94
N TYR A 352 15.34 22.19 -20.22
CA TYR A 352 15.99 20.91 -20.50
C TYR A 352 15.70 20.36 -21.90
N ALA A 353 14.84 21.02 -22.68
CA ALA A 353 14.50 20.64 -24.05
C ALA A 353 13.99 19.18 -24.15
N PHE A 354 13.14 18.78 -23.21
CA PHE A 354 12.32 17.56 -23.27
C PHE A 354 11.00 17.75 -22.48
N SER A 355 9.98 17.02 -22.89
CA SER A 355 8.70 16.84 -22.19
C SER A 355 8.66 15.47 -21.51
N SER A 356 7.92 15.31 -20.40
CA SER A 356 7.77 13.94 -19.83
C SER A 356 7.12 12.96 -20.81
N GLU A 357 6.28 13.45 -21.72
CA GLU A 357 5.67 12.62 -22.76
C GLU A 357 6.68 12.08 -23.79
N ASP A 358 7.88 12.67 -23.91
CA ASP A 358 8.93 12.17 -24.82
C ASP A 358 9.40 10.76 -24.43
N PHE A 359 9.24 10.37 -23.15
CA PHE A 359 9.62 9.05 -22.65
C PHE A 359 8.52 8.01 -22.80
N ARG A 360 7.24 8.42 -22.81
CA ARG A 360 6.08 7.52 -22.78
C ARG A 360 6.11 6.46 -23.90
N PRO A 361 6.50 6.78 -25.17
CA PRO A 361 6.62 5.78 -26.23
C PRO A 361 7.63 4.66 -25.94
N TYR A 362 8.59 4.87 -25.05
CA TYR A 362 9.65 3.91 -24.73
C TYR A 362 9.31 2.98 -23.56
N PHE A 363 8.19 3.23 -22.87
CA PHE A 363 7.77 2.49 -21.68
C PHE A 363 6.45 1.72 -21.86
N PRO A 364 6.32 0.83 -22.86
CA PRO A 364 5.29 -0.21 -22.81
C PRO A 364 5.34 -1.01 -21.50
N LEU A 365 4.20 -1.15 -20.81
CA LEU A 365 4.13 -1.82 -19.51
C LEU A 365 4.70 -3.25 -19.56
N ASP A 366 4.45 -4.01 -20.63
CA ASP A 366 4.95 -5.38 -20.79
C ASP A 366 6.49 -5.42 -20.84
N LYS A 367 7.11 -4.50 -21.58
CA LYS A 367 8.57 -4.34 -21.66
C LYS A 367 9.13 -3.85 -20.33
N VAL A 368 8.50 -2.86 -19.71
CA VAL A 368 8.91 -2.31 -18.41
C VAL A 368 8.86 -3.39 -17.34
N LEU A 369 7.78 -4.16 -17.26
CA LEU A 369 7.61 -5.24 -16.29
C LEU A 369 8.66 -6.33 -16.49
N LYS A 370 8.86 -6.77 -17.74
CA LYS A 370 9.91 -7.74 -18.07
C LYS A 370 11.29 -7.20 -17.68
N GLY A 371 11.58 -5.94 -18.01
CA GLY A 371 12.83 -5.26 -17.66
C GLY A 371 13.06 -5.15 -16.16
N THR A 372 12.00 -4.88 -15.42
CA THR A 372 12.02 -4.86 -13.96
C THR A 372 12.36 -6.25 -13.45
N PHE A 373 11.69 -7.30 -13.92
CA PHE A 373 12.03 -8.68 -13.54
C PHE A 373 13.46 -9.05 -13.91
N ASP A 374 13.96 -8.68 -15.10
CA ASP A 374 15.33 -8.92 -15.51
C ASP A 374 16.34 -8.19 -14.58
N HIS A 375 16.03 -6.96 -14.17
CA HIS A 375 16.84 -6.20 -13.21
C HIS A 375 16.94 -6.90 -11.86
N PHE A 376 15.81 -7.28 -11.27
CA PHE A 376 15.79 -8.01 -9.99
C PHE A 376 16.36 -9.43 -10.12
N SER A 377 16.24 -10.06 -11.30
CA SER A 377 16.90 -11.33 -11.60
C SER A 377 18.42 -11.18 -11.57
N LYS A 378 18.95 -10.09 -12.15
CA LYS A 378 20.40 -9.79 -12.16
C LYS A 378 20.94 -9.50 -10.76
N LEU A 379 20.21 -8.73 -9.95
CA LEU A 379 20.66 -8.33 -8.61
C LEU A 379 20.53 -9.46 -7.58
N PHE A 380 19.44 -10.22 -7.63
CA PHE A 380 19.06 -11.14 -6.55
C PHE A 380 18.99 -12.60 -6.98
N GLY A 381 19.33 -12.92 -8.23
CA GLY A 381 19.32 -14.30 -8.72
C GLY A 381 17.91 -14.90 -8.78
N LEU A 382 16.89 -14.08 -9.04
CA LEU A 382 15.50 -14.52 -9.15
C LEU A 382 15.12 -14.88 -10.58
N LYS A 383 14.05 -15.64 -10.74
CA LYS A 383 13.37 -15.92 -12.01
C LYS A 383 11.87 -15.83 -11.78
N PHE A 384 11.21 -15.05 -12.62
CA PHE A 384 9.76 -14.82 -12.58
C PHE A 384 9.11 -15.58 -13.75
N THR A 385 8.22 -16.53 -13.44
CA THR A 385 7.53 -17.35 -14.45
C THR A 385 6.03 -17.12 -14.33
N PRO A 386 5.31 -16.71 -15.40
CA PRO A 386 3.86 -16.56 -15.37
C PRO A 386 3.17 -17.84 -14.89
N ALA A 387 2.26 -17.69 -13.94
CA ALA A 387 1.50 -18.75 -13.29
C ALA A 387 0.02 -18.66 -13.69
N THR A 388 -0.26 -18.90 -14.98
CA THR A 388 -1.61 -18.73 -15.57
C THR A 388 -2.63 -19.77 -15.09
N ASP A 389 -2.19 -20.77 -14.35
CA ASP A 389 -3.03 -21.78 -13.70
C ASP A 389 -3.56 -21.34 -12.33
N LEU A 390 -3.03 -20.25 -11.76
CA LEU A 390 -3.48 -19.73 -10.48
C LEU A 390 -4.69 -18.79 -10.64
N PRO A 391 -5.69 -18.87 -9.74
CA PRO A 391 -6.81 -17.96 -9.76
C PRO A 391 -6.37 -16.55 -9.36
N VAL A 392 -7.09 -15.57 -9.89
CA VAL A 392 -6.87 -14.14 -9.66
C VAL A 392 -8.20 -13.46 -9.29
N TRP A 393 -8.15 -12.32 -8.61
CA TRP A 393 -9.34 -11.58 -8.19
C TRP A 393 -9.93 -10.66 -9.27
N HIS A 394 -9.14 -10.36 -10.31
CA HIS A 394 -9.53 -9.51 -11.42
C HIS A 394 -8.81 -9.97 -12.69
N GLU A 395 -9.41 -9.79 -13.87
CA GLU A 395 -8.86 -10.28 -15.14
C GLU A 395 -7.52 -9.62 -15.53
N ASP A 396 -7.31 -8.37 -15.09
CA ASP A 396 -6.05 -7.63 -15.28
C ASP A 396 -4.90 -8.10 -14.38
N VAL A 397 -5.16 -9.00 -13.43
CA VAL A 397 -4.14 -9.46 -12.48
C VAL A 397 -3.37 -10.62 -13.09
N THR A 398 -2.04 -10.54 -13.04
CA THR A 398 -1.17 -11.65 -13.44
C THR A 398 -0.45 -12.22 -12.23
N ALA A 399 -0.43 -13.55 -12.11
CA ALA A 399 0.35 -14.26 -11.10
C ALA A 399 1.69 -14.75 -11.67
N TYR A 400 2.71 -14.77 -10.82
CA TYR A 400 4.05 -15.26 -11.14
C TYR A 400 4.55 -16.19 -10.03
N ASP A 401 5.10 -17.34 -10.43
CA ASP A 401 6.00 -18.08 -9.56
C ASP A 401 7.38 -17.45 -9.60
N VAL A 402 7.95 -17.26 -8.41
CA VAL A 402 9.30 -16.76 -8.24
C VAL A 402 10.18 -17.91 -7.77
N THR A 403 11.28 -18.16 -8.49
CA THR A 403 12.26 -19.20 -8.15
C THR A 403 13.66 -18.61 -8.13
N ASP A 404 14.54 -19.19 -7.33
CA ASP A 404 15.98 -18.96 -7.44
C ASP A 404 16.47 -19.45 -8.81
N ALA A 405 17.13 -18.57 -9.55
CA ALA A 405 17.49 -18.79 -10.95
C ALA A 405 18.57 -19.85 -11.15
N VAL A 406 19.37 -20.16 -10.12
CA VAL A 406 20.48 -21.11 -10.18
C VAL A 406 20.03 -22.50 -9.73
N SER A 407 19.41 -22.59 -8.56
CA SER A 407 18.97 -23.84 -7.95
C SER A 407 17.59 -24.31 -8.41
N GLY A 408 16.77 -23.40 -8.95
CA GLY A 408 15.36 -23.66 -9.26
C GLY A 408 14.46 -23.75 -8.02
N THR A 409 14.99 -23.40 -6.83
CA THR A 409 14.23 -23.46 -5.58
C THR A 409 13.08 -22.46 -5.61
N PHE A 410 11.89 -22.89 -5.20
CA PHE A 410 10.74 -22.00 -5.09
C PHE A 410 10.93 -20.95 -3.99
N VAL A 411 10.80 -19.67 -4.36
CA VAL A 411 11.00 -18.50 -3.51
C VAL A 411 9.66 -17.93 -3.04
N GLY A 412 8.63 -17.91 -3.89
CA GLY A 412 7.31 -17.42 -3.51
C GLY A 412 6.40 -17.17 -4.71
N THR A 413 5.23 -16.59 -4.43
CA THR A 413 4.28 -16.16 -5.47
C THR A 413 4.13 -14.64 -5.43
N LEU A 414 4.13 -14.01 -6.60
CA LEU A 414 3.89 -12.58 -6.79
C LEU A 414 2.66 -12.40 -7.68
N TYR A 415 1.67 -11.66 -7.20
CA TYR A 415 0.58 -11.14 -8.02
C TYR A 415 0.87 -9.70 -8.43
N ALA A 416 0.45 -9.30 -9.63
CA ALA A 416 0.68 -7.97 -10.16
C ALA A 416 -0.63 -7.40 -10.73
N ASP A 417 -1.03 -6.22 -10.24
CA ASP A 417 -2.33 -5.58 -10.51
C ASP A 417 -2.16 -4.08 -10.79
N PHE A 418 -2.10 -3.70 -12.08
CA PHE A 418 -1.54 -2.40 -12.45
C PHE A 418 -2.55 -1.29 -12.71
N TYR A 419 -3.81 -1.57 -13.03
CA TYR A 419 -4.71 -0.53 -13.55
C TYR A 419 -5.71 0.00 -12.51
N PRO A 420 -6.10 1.29 -12.59
CA PRO A 420 -7.19 1.85 -11.79
C PRO A 420 -8.54 1.32 -12.23
N ARG A 421 -9.44 1.18 -11.28
CA ARG A 421 -10.85 0.77 -11.49
C ARG A 421 -11.69 1.10 -10.26
N ALA A 422 -13.00 1.17 -10.45
CA ALA A 422 -13.95 1.36 -9.35
C ALA A 422 -13.72 0.33 -8.23
N GLY A 423 -13.77 0.79 -6.99
CA GLY A 423 -13.55 -0.07 -5.82
C GLY A 423 -12.08 -0.34 -5.46
N LYS A 424 -11.11 -0.02 -6.33
CA LYS A 424 -9.68 -0.10 -6.02
C LYS A 424 -9.21 1.19 -5.37
N LYS A 425 -8.42 1.08 -4.28
CA LYS A 425 -7.83 2.24 -3.60
C LYS A 425 -6.82 2.95 -4.53
N PRO A 426 -6.73 4.30 -4.49
CA PRO A 426 -5.71 5.03 -5.25
C PRO A 426 -4.29 4.82 -4.69
N GLY A 427 -3.29 5.13 -5.51
CA GLY A 427 -1.86 5.05 -5.17
C GLY A 427 -1.19 3.76 -5.67
N ALA A 428 -0.08 3.39 -5.06
CA ALA A 428 0.55 2.09 -5.26
C ALA A 428 0.94 1.50 -3.89
N TRP A 429 0.98 0.17 -3.81
CA TRP A 429 1.43 -0.54 -2.63
C TRP A 429 1.81 -1.99 -2.94
N MET A 430 2.66 -2.54 -2.07
CA MET A 430 2.90 -3.96 -1.92
C MET A 430 2.10 -4.50 -0.73
N THR A 431 1.60 -5.72 -0.84
CA THR A 431 0.98 -6.45 0.27
C THR A 431 1.35 -7.93 0.28
N SER A 432 1.09 -8.58 1.41
CA SER A 432 1.21 -10.02 1.59
C SER A 432 -0.17 -10.64 1.86
N TYR A 433 -0.51 -11.70 1.15
CA TYR A 433 -1.59 -12.63 1.54
C TYR A 433 -1.11 -13.66 2.56
N ARG A 434 0.20 -13.94 2.55
CA ARG A 434 0.91 -14.69 3.56
C ARG A 434 2.37 -14.25 3.56
N ASP A 435 2.89 -13.85 4.72
CA ASP A 435 4.32 -13.58 4.88
C ASP A 435 5.12 -14.88 4.87
N GLN A 436 6.44 -14.76 4.66
CA GLN A 436 7.34 -15.89 4.80
C GLN A 436 7.43 -16.29 6.28
N GLY A 437 7.44 -17.57 6.63
CA GLY A 437 7.61 -17.99 8.03
C GLY A 437 6.75 -19.18 8.41
N LEU A 438 6.65 -19.46 9.71
CA LEU A 438 5.83 -20.54 10.25
C LEU A 438 4.37 -20.39 9.81
N PHE A 439 3.90 -21.39 9.07
CA PHE A 439 2.54 -21.59 8.66
C PHE A 439 2.18 -23.07 8.76
N ARG A 440 1.15 -23.44 9.53
CA ARG A 440 0.71 -24.84 9.76
C ARG A 440 1.85 -25.77 10.17
N GLY A 441 2.74 -25.27 11.03
CA GLY A 441 3.86 -26.02 11.60
C GLY A 441 5.09 -26.17 10.70
N LYS A 442 5.15 -25.48 9.56
CA LYS A 442 6.30 -25.46 8.65
C LYS A 442 6.65 -24.04 8.24
N VAL A 443 7.91 -23.79 7.93
CA VAL A 443 8.29 -22.50 7.32
C VAL A 443 7.87 -22.53 5.85
N GLU A 444 6.91 -21.70 5.49
CA GLU A 444 6.37 -21.58 4.14
C GLU A 444 6.85 -20.29 3.45
N ARG A 445 6.78 -20.31 2.12
CA ARG A 445 7.16 -19.17 1.26
C ARG A 445 6.06 -18.10 1.25
N PRO A 446 6.40 -16.83 0.97
CA PRO A 446 5.42 -15.76 0.94
C PRO A 446 4.52 -15.82 -0.30
N VAL A 447 3.35 -15.19 -0.17
CA VAL A 447 2.42 -14.86 -1.25
C VAL A 447 2.22 -13.36 -1.21
N THR A 448 2.76 -12.67 -2.20
CA THR A 448 2.82 -11.20 -2.26
C THR A 448 2.03 -10.66 -3.43
N ALA A 449 1.66 -9.38 -3.38
CA ALA A 449 1.07 -8.66 -4.49
C ALA A 449 1.65 -7.26 -4.60
N ILE A 450 1.86 -6.80 -5.83
CA ILE A 450 2.08 -5.40 -6.16
C ILE A 450 0.81 -4.88 -6.79
N VAL A 451 0.34 -3.75 -6.29
CA VAL A 451 -0.88 -3.10 -6.76
C VAL A 451 -0.57 -1.65 -7.09
N CYS A 452 -0.78 -1.26 -8.34
CA CYS A 452 -0.54 0.09 -8.84
C CYS A 452 -1.82 0.67 -9.49
N ASN A 453 -1.77 1.93 -9.91
CA ASN A 453 -2.86 2.60 -10.64
C ASN A 453 -2.29 3.33 -11.88
N PHE A 454 -1.65 2.56 -12.76
CA PHE A 454 -1.02 3.00 -14.00
C PHE A 454 -2.04 3.30 -15.10
N THR A 455 -1.58 4.07 -16.09
CA THR A 455 -2.31 4.41 -17.31
C THR A 455 -2.86 3.15 -18.00
N LYS A 456 -4.19 3.05 -18.14
CA LYS A 456 -4.86 1.94 -18.83
C LYS A 456 -4.45 1.89 -20.32
N PRO A 457 -4.43 0.69 -20.94
CA PRO A 457 -4.40 0.60 -22.41
C PRO A 457 -5.63 1.27 -23.02
N VAL A 458 -5.48 1.85 -24.22
CA VAL A 458 -6.61 2.40 -24.98
C VAL A 458 -6.96 1.53 -26.18
N GLY A 459 -8.16 0.95 -26.17
CA GLY A 459 -8.59 -0.03 -27.16
C GLY A 459 -7.63 -1.22 -27.23
N ASP A 460 -7.18 -1.58 -28.43
CA ASP A 460 -6.21 -2.67 -28.65
C ASP A 460 -4.74 -2.24 -28.48
N LYS A 461 -4.47 -0.99 -28.05
CA LYS A 461 -3.10 -0.50 -27.84
C LYS A 461 -2.55 -1.00 -26.50
N GLN A 462 -1.23 -1.15 -26.39
CA GLN A 462 -0.58 -1.45 -25.12
C GLN A 462 -0.63 -0.25 -24.16
N SER A 463 -0.59 -0.52 -22.85
CA SER A 463 -0.37 0.51 -21.83
C SER A 463 1.03 1.08 -21.99
N LEU A 464 1.12 2.41 -22.13
CA LEU A 464 2.37 3.16 -22.20
C LEU A 464 2.49 3.97 -20.92
N LEU A 465 3.55 3.74 -20.15
CA LEU A 465 3.79 4.39 -18.87
C LEU A 465 4.55 5.70 -19.02
N ASP A 466 4.39 6.62 -18.09
CA ASP A 466 5.38 7.69 -17.87
C ASP A 466 6.55 7.22 -16.98
N HIS A 467 7.54 8.09 -16.80
CA HIS A 467 8.74 7.80 -16.00
C HIS A 467 8.42 7.58 -14.51
N ASP A 468 7.44 8.31 -13.95
CA ASP A 468 7.04 8.21 -12.55
C ASP A 468 6.32 6.88 -12.27
N GLU A 469 5.54 6.37 -13.22
CA GLU A 469 4.92 5.05 -13.18
C GLU A 469 5.98 3.93 -13.22
N VAL A 470 7.03 4.08 -14.02
CA VAL A 470 8.19 3.15 -14.03
C VAL A 470 8.92 3.18 -12.70
N LEU A 471 9.16 4.38 -12.14
CA LEU A 471 9.78 4.56 -10.82
C LEU A 471 8.93 3.90 -9.72
N THR A 472 7.60 4.09 -9.77
CA THR A 472 6.64 3.45 -8.87
C THR A 472 6.71 1.93 -8.94
N LEU A 473 6.83 1.34 -10.15
CA LEU A 473 6.98 -0.12 -10.27
C LEU A 473 8.26 -0.62 -9.59
N PHE A 474 9.38 0.10 -9.74
CA PHE A 474 10.64 -0.25 -9.08
C PHE A 474 10.56 -0.11 -7.55
N HIS A 475 9.88 0.92 -7.06
CA HIS A 475 9.57 1.10 -5.64
C HIS A 475 8.83 -0.12 -5.08
N GLU A 476 7.69 -0.49 -5.69
CA GLU A 476 6.88 -1.61 -5.21
C GLU A 476 7.57 -2.97 -5.37
N MET A 477 8.39 -3.13 -6.41
CA MET A 477 9.24 -4.32 -6.55
C MET A 477 10.34 -4.40 -5.49
N GLY A 478 10.83 -3.27 -4.97
CA GLY A 478 11.72 -3.24 -3.81
C GLY A 478 11.03 -3.79 -2.56
N HIS A 479 9.79 -3.39 -2.29
CA HIS A 479 8.98 -3.99 -1.21
C HIS A 479 8.70 -5.49 -1.47
N ALA A 480 8.31 -5.85 -2.69
CA ALA A 480 8.00 -7.24 -3.02
C ALA A 480 9.21 -8.14 -2.86
N THR A 481 10.40 -7.69 -3.27
CA THR A 481 11.64 -8.46 -3.09
C THR A 481 12.12 -8.49 -1.64
N HIS A 482 11.88 -7.44 -0.86
CA HIS A 482 12.08 -7.47 0.59
C HIS A 482 11.24 -8.57 1.25
N GLY A 483 9.98 -8.74 0.82
CA GLY A 483 9.11 -9.84 1.25
C GLY A 483 9.54 -11.22 0.71
N LEU A 484 9.77 -11.34 -0.60
CA LEU A 484 10.10 -12.60 -1.29
C LEU A 484 11.41 -13.23 -0.79
N LEU A 485 12.41 -12.40 -0.50
CA LEU A 485 13.75 -12.85 -0.06
C LEU A 485 13.85 -13.01 1.46
N ALA A 486 12.75 -12.83 2.20
CA ALA A 486 12.72 -13.07 3.63
C ALA A 486 13.12 -14.51 3.98
N ASN A 487 13.86 -14.65 5.08
CA ASN A 487 14.34 -15.94 5.55
C ASN A 487 14.41 -15.98 7.08
N GLY A 488 13.25 -15.94 7.72
CA GLY A 488 13.09 -16.18 9.15
C GLY A 488 12.11 -17.30 9.45
N VAL A 489 11.92 -17.57 10.72
CA VAL A 489 11.03 -18.59 11.28
C VAL A 489 9.70 -17.97 11.69
N TYR A 490 9.70 -16.77 12.29
CA TYR A 490 8.48 -16.19 12.89
C TYR A 490 7.83 -15.15 11.97
N PRO A 491 6.61 -15.38 11.45
CA PRO A 491 5.94 -14.48 10.51
C PRO A 491 5.88 -13.02 10.97
N SER A 492 5.74 -12.77 12.27
CA SER A 492 5.72 -11.42 12.84
C SER A 492 7.04 -10.65 12.72
N GLN A 493 8.11 -11.28 12.21
CA GLN A 493 9.46 -10.74 12.13
C GLN A 493 10.11 -10.86 10.74
N THR A 494 9.36 -11.32 9.75
CA THR A 494 9.87 -11.64 8.41
C THR A 494 9.31 -10.70 7.36
N GLY A 495 10.01 -10.60 6.23
CA GLY A 495 9.61 -9.77 5.11
C GLY A 495 9.54 -8.30 5.49
N THR A 496 8.42 -7.66 5.19
CA THR A 496 8.20 -6.24 5.45
C THR A 496 7.76 -5.95 6.90
N ASN A 497 7.72 -6.95 7.78
CA ASN A 497 7.46 -6.80 9.22
C ASN A 497 8.67 -6.24 9.98
N VAL A 498 9.09 -5.03 9.59
CA VAL A 498 10.22 -4.26 10.15
C VAL A 498 9.72 -2.98 10.83
N MET A 499 10.63 -2.19 11.41
CA MET A 499 10.25 -0.85 11.89
C MET A 499 9.76 0.01 10.70
N TRP A 500 8.64 0.71 10.89
CA TRP A 500 7.94 1.38 9.79
C TRP A 500 8.76 2.48 9.10
N ASP A 501 9.64 3.15 9.83
CA ASP A 501 10.56 4.16 9.31
C ASP A 501 11.84 3.56 8.69
N PHE A 502 11.93 2.23 8.61
CA PHE A 502 12.92 1.50 7.80
C PHE A 502 12.30 0.89 6.54
N VAL A 503 11.00 0.58 6.54
CA VAL A 503 10.36 -0.22 5.48
C VAL A 503 10.52 0.38 4.09
N GLU A 504 10.62 1.72 3.99
CA GLU A 504 10.81 2.43 2.72
C GLU A 504 12.24 2.40 2.18
N LEU A 505 13.23 1.93 2.95
CA LEU A 505 14.60 1.88 2.47
C LEU A 505 14.76 0.89 1.28
N PRO A 506 14.29 -0.38 1.36
CA PRO A 506 14.43 -1.32 0.24
C PRO A 506 13.65 -0.92 -1.00
N SER A 507 12.56 -0.15 -0.88
CA SER A 507 11.80 0.37 -2.01
C SER A 507 12.49 1.58 -2.66
N GLN A 508 12.76 2.63 -1.89
CA GLN A 508 13.33 3.88 -2.40
C GLN A 508 14.75 3.73 -2.96
N VAL A 509 15.53 2.77 -2.46
CA VAL A 509 16.85 2.47 -3.04
C VAL A 509 16.73 2.04 -4.50
N GLN A 510 15.69 1.28 -4.86
CA GLN A 510 15.52 0.74 -6.22
C GLN A 510 15.17 1.81 -7.26
N GLU A 511 14.49 2.88 -6.84
CA GLU A 511 14.11 4.00 -7.70
C GLU A 511 15.33 4.66 -8.37
N ASN A 512 16.50 4.61 -7.74
CA ASN A 512 17.72 5.23 -8.26
C ASN A 512 18.17 4.65 -9.61
N TRP A 513 17.87 3.37 -9.88
CA TRP A 513 18.27 2.72 -11.12
C TRP A 513 17.51 3.23 -12.35
N ILE A 514 16.35 3.85 -12.16
CA ILE A 514 15.50 4.35 -13.25
C ILE A 514 16.00 5.68 -13.85
N TYR A 515 17.14 6.18 -13.35
CA TYR A 515 17.91 7.26 -13.95
C TYR A 515 19.18 6.79 -14.66
N GLU A 516 19.53 5.51 -14.55
CA GLU A 516 20.78 4.98 -15.10
C GLU A 516 20.58 4.43 -16.51
N ALA A 517 21.45 4.87 -17.42
CA ALA A 517 21.37 4.51 -18.83
C ALA A 517 21.46 2.99 -19.04
N GLU A 518 22.27 2.27 -18.24
CA GLU A 518 22.38 0.81 -18.32
C GLU A 518 21.03 0.13 -18.06
N THR A 519 20.33 0.57 -17.00
CA THR A 519 19.04 0.00 -16.60
C THR A 519 17.96 0.31 -17.63
N LEU A 520 17.81 1.58 -18.01
CA LEU A 520 16.82 1.99 -19.02
C LEU A 520 17.06 1.28 -20.37
N ASN A 521 18.31 1.20 -20.84
CA ASN A 521 18.66 0.54 -22.10
C ASN A 521 18.48 -0.99 -22.08
N SER A 522 18.19 -1.59 -20.93
CA SER A 522 17.95 -3.02 -20.82
C SER A 522 16.53 -3.42 -21.22
N PHE A 523 15.55 -2.49 -21.14
CA PHE A 523 14.15 -2.78 -21.45
C PHE A 523 13.42 -1.69 -22.23
N ALA A 524 13.81 -0.42 -22.07
CA ALA A 524 13.10 0.69 -22.69
C ALA A 524 13.35 0.71 -24.19
N ALA A 525 12.27 0.63 -24.96
CA ALA A 525 12.32 0.58 -26.41
C ALA A 525 11.01 1.10 -26.97
N HIS A 526 11.11 2.00 -27.95
CA HIS A 526 9.98 2.63 -28.61
C HIS A 526 8.97 1.58 -29.03
N PHE A 527 7.70 1.82 -28.75
CA PHE A 527 6.66 0.82 -28.88
C PHE A 527 6.41 0.42 -30.35
N GLU A 528 6.55 1.36 -31.28
CA GLU A 528 6.46 1.09 -32.74
C GLU A 528 7.78 0.64 -33.38
N THR A 529 8.87 1.39 -33.19
CA THR A 529 10.12 1.17 -33.93
C THR A 529 11.07 0.17 -33.26
N GLY A 530 10.89 -0.10 -31.96
CA GLY A 530 11.82 -0.90 -31.17
C GLY A 530 13.16 -0.20 -30.86
N GLU A 531 13.34 1.05 -31.26
CA GLU A 531 14.57 1.82 -30.99
C GLU A 531 14.72 2.13 -29.50
N LYS A 532 15.97 2.16 -29.03
CA LYS A 532 16.28 2.53 -27.64
C LYS A 532 16.03 4.03 -27.42
N ILE A 533 15.90 4.41 -26.15
CA ILE A 533 15.88 5.83 -25.77
C ILE A 533 17.18 6.49 -26.27
N PRO A 534 17.11 7.61 -27.00
CA PRO A 534 18.30 8.36 -27.38
C PRO A 534 19.14 8.73 -26.16
N ALA A 535 20.47 8.53 -26.24
CA ALA A 535 21.36 8.80 -25.11
C ALA A 535 21.25 10.25 -24.60
N GLU A 536 21.05 11.21 -25.51
CA GLU A 536 20.82 12.62 -25.16
C GLU A 536 19.57 12.81 -24.29
N LEU A 537 18.49 12.07 -24.57
CA LEU A 537 17.25 12.17 -23.81
C LEU A 537 17.43 11.63 -22.38
N ILE A 538 18.19 10.54 -22.19
CA ILE A 538 18.55 10.04 -20.86
C ILE A 538 19.39 11.08 -20.09
N GLU A 539 20.36 11.73 -20.73
CA GLU A 539 21.17 12.75 -20.08
C GLU A 539 20.33 13.98 -19.67
N LYS A 540 19.33 14.38 -20.47
CA LYS A 540 18.36 15.42 -20.11
C LYS A 540 17.52 15.04 -18.88
N LEU A 541 17.03 13.80 -18.82
CA LEU A 541 16.33 13.27 -17.63
C LEU A 541 17.21 13.35 -16.37
N ARG A 542 18.48 12.93 -16.47
CA ARG A 542 19.43 13.01 -15.34
C ARG A 542 19.70 14.45 -14.92
N ALA A 543 19.85 15.37 -15.88
CA ALA A 543 20.05 16.79 -15.61
C ALA A 543 18.83 17.43 -14.93
N ALA A 544 17.62 16.93 -15.23
CA ALA A 544 16.37 17.39 -14.63
C ALA A 544 16.00 16.66 -13.32
N LYS A 545 16.78 15.66 -12.87
CA LYS A 545 16.45 14.86 -11.66
C LYS A 545 16.14 15.70 -10.42
N ASN A 546 16.84 16.83 -10.24
CA ASN A 546 16.66 17.73 -9.10
C ASN A 546 15.86 19.00 -9.46
N PHE A 547 15.26 19.06 -10.65
CA PHE A 547 14.41 20.17 -11.06
C PHE A 547 13.25 20.32 -10.07
N MET A 548 13.04 21.53 -9.56
CA MET A 548 12.02 21.83 -8.56
C MET A 548 12.08 21.00 -7.27
N SER A 549 13.23 20.38 -6.95
CA SER A 549 13.38 19.58 -5.71
C SER A 549 13.24 20.39 -4.42
N GLY A 550 13.24 21.73 -4.50
CA GLY A 550 12.92 22.59 -3.36
C GLY A 550 11.42 22.82 -3.17
N TRP A 551 10.64 22.83 -4.25
CA TRP A 551 9.19 23.05 -4.25
C TRP A 551 8.44 21.79 -3.83
#